data_AF-A0A949Z5F9-F1
#
_entry.id   AF-A0A949Z5F9-F1
#
_cell.length_a   1.000
_cell.length_b   1.000
_cell.length_c   1.000
_cell.angle_alpha   90.00
_cell.angle_beta   90.00
_cell.angle_gamma   90.00
#
_symmetry.space_group_name_H-M   'P 1'
#
loop_
_entity.id
_entity.type
_entity.pdbx_description
1 polymer ?
#
loop_
_entity_poly.entity_id
_entity_poly.type
_entity_poly.pdbx_seq_one_letter_code
_entity_poly.pdbx_strand_id
1 'polypeptide(L)'
;MPADDEEIVGVHAVWEAVRAGEVLHRIVIGKHRERDPKLAGLIDAARLRDIPVIFEQIRDPRLRSGDHHQHVRGLVRPFRYT
;
A
#
# COMPACT_ATOMS: atom_id res chain seq x y z
N MET A 1 5.34 -3.44 16.03
CA MET A 1 4.72 -3.98 14.80
C MET A 1 4.33 -5.41 15.14
N PRO A 2 3.05 -5.81 15.04
CA PRO A 2 2.73 -7.24 15.13
C PRO A 2 3.51 -7.96 14.04
N ALA A 3 4.08 -9.12 14.36
CA ALA A 3 5.14 -9.77 13.58
C ALA A 3 4.65 -10.48 12.30
N ASP A 4 3.39 -10.25 11.91
CA ASP A 4 2.66 -11.16 11.03
C ASP A 4 2.05 -10.48 9.80
N ASP A 5 2.07 -9.15 9.64
CA ASP A 5 1.46 -8.52 8.45
C ASP A 5 2.36 -8.73 7.21
N GLU A 6 1.78 -9.28 6.14
CA GLU A 6 2.45 -9.41 4.84
C GLU A 6 2.28 -8.10 4.04
N GLU A 7 3.33 -7.69 3.32
CA GLU A 7 3.34 -6.40 2.61
C GLU A 7 3.30 -6.60 1.09
N ILE A 8 2.38 -5.89 0.44
CA ILE A 8 2.38 -5.71 -1.02
C ILE A 8 3.04 -4.37 -1.32
N VAL A 9 4.11 -4.36 -2.11
CA VAL A 9 4.90 -3.14 -2.38
C VAL A 9 4.82 -2.75 -3.85
N GLY A 10 4.66 -1.45 -4.11
CA GLY A 10 4.59 -0.86 -5.44
C GLY A 10 3.17 -0.47 -5.83
N VAL A 11 3.03 0.64 -6.55
CA VAL A 11 1.71 1.20 -6.89
C VAL A 11 0.86 0.21 -7.68
N HIS A 12 1.44 -0.50 -8.65
CA HIS A 12 0.69 -1.43 -9.51
C HIS A 12 0.22 -2.66 -8.74
N ALA A 13 1.09 -3.26 -7.92
CA ALA A 13 0.72 -4.42 -7.11
C ALA A 13 -0.41 -4.08 -6.12
N VAL A 14 -0.33 -2.91 -5.48
CA VAL A 14 -1.41 -2.42 -4.60
C VAL A 14 -2.68 -2.12 -5.39
N TRP A 15 -2.57 -1.55 -6.60
CA TRP A 15 -3.72 -1.31 -7.47
C TRP A 15 -4.45 -2.61 -7.82
N GLU A 16 -3.70 -3.64 -8.24
CA GLU A 16 -4.26 -4.95 -8.56
C GLU A 16 -4.90 -5.61 -7.34
N ALA A 17 -4.27 -5.54 -6.16
CA ALA A 17 -4.86 -6.05 -4.91
C ALA A 17 -6.21 -5.36 -4.58
N VAL A 18 -6.26 -4.03 -4.69
CA VAL A 18 -7.50 -3.27 -4.50
C VAL A 18 -8.56 -3.69 -5.52
N ARG A 19 -8.20 -3.87 -6.81
CA ARG A 19 -9.15 -4.32 -7.84
C ARG A 19 -9.69 -5.71 -7.57
N ALA A 20 -8.81 -6.64 -7.21
CA ALA A 20 -9.12 -8.03 -6.96
C ALA A 20 -10.04 -8.20 -5.73
N GLY A 21 -10.17 -7.15 -4.90
CA GLY A 21 -10.95 -7.23 -3.67
C GLY A 21 -10.19 -7.92 -2.55
N GLU A 22 -8.86 -7.93 -2.60
CA GLU A 22 -8.01 -8.41 -1.51
C GLU A 22 -8.32 -7.65 -0.21
N VAL A 23 -8.28 -8.37 0.91
CA VAL A 23 -8.56 -7.79 2.22
C VAL A 23 -7.32 -7.06 2.73
N LEU A 24 -7.19 -5.80 2.30
CA LEU A 24 -6.15 -4.88 2.73
C LEU A 24 -6.52 -4.23 4.06
N HIS A 25 -5.63 -4.29 5.05
CA HIS A 25 -5.80 -3.62 6.34
C HIS A 25 -5.59 -2.11 6.25
N ARG A 26 -4.60 -1.70 5.47
CA ARG A 26 -4.32 -0.29 5.16
C ARG A 26 -3.37 -0.19 3.98
N ILE A 27 -3.44 0.95 3.29
CA ILE A 27 -2.46 1.37 2.28
C ILE A 27 -1.62 2.50 2.88
N VAL A 28 -0.30 2.37 2.78
CA VAL A 28 0.64 3.42 3.19
C VAL A 28 1.28 4.02 1.96
N ILE A 29 1.18 5.34 1.83
CA ILE A 29 1.75 6.13 0.75
C ILE A 29 2.81 7.06 1.35
N GLY A 30 3.91 7.26 0.63
CA GLY A 30 4.93 8.23 1.02
C GLY A 30 4.32 9.63 1.06
N LYS A 31 4.53 10.35 2.17
CA LYS A 31 3.96 11.69 2.38
C LYS A 31 4.25 12.68 1.25
N HIS A 32 5.37 12.55 0.55
CA HIS A 32 5.70 13.39 -0.61
C HIS A 32 4.79 13.16 -1.83
N ARG A 33 4.02 12.05 -1.86
CA ARG A 33 3.05 11.72 -2.92
C ARG A 33 1.59 11.97 -2.52
N GLU A 34 1.34 12.63 -1.39
CA GLU A 34 -0.01 12.95 -0.91
C GLU A 34 -0.87 13.69 -1.95
N ARG A 35 -0.23 14.50 -2.79
CA ARG A 35 -0.87 15.27 -3.87
C ARG A 35 -0.58 14.72 -5.26
N ASP A 36 -0.10 13.48 -5.37
CA ASP A 36 0.23 12.90 -6.66
C ASP A 36 -1.05 12.53 -7.42
N PRO A 37 -1.36 13.19 -8.56
CA PRO A 37 -2.57 12.91 -9.32
C PRO A 37 -2.63 11.48 -9.85
N LYS A 38 -1.47 10.80 -10.01
CA LYS A 38 -1.43 9.40 -10.43
C LYS A 38 -1.99 8.44 -9.37
N LEU A 39 -2.05 8.88 -8.11
CA LEU A 39 -2.59 8.10 -7.00
C LEU A 39 -4.06 8.38 -6.71
N ALA A 40 -4.66 9.43 -7.31
CA ALA A 40 -6.05 9.81 -7.05
C ALA A 40 -7.01 8.62 -7.25
N GLY A 41 -6.89 7.91 -8.39
CA GLY A 41 -7.72 6.74 -8.66
C GLY A 41 -7.52 5.58 -7.68
N LEU A 42 -6.30 5.39 -7.16
CA LEU A 42 -6.04 4.39 -6.11
C LEU A 42 -6.71 4.78 -4.79
N ILE A 43 -6.59 6.04 -4.40
CA ILE A 43 -7.16 6.57 -3.15
C ILE A 43 -8.69 6.49 -3.20
N ASP A 44 -9.29 6.85 -4.33
CA ASP A 44 -10.75 6.74 -4.52
C ASP A 44 -11.21 5.28 -4.47
N ALA A 45 -10.48 4.36 -5.13
CA ALA A 45 -10.80 2.94 -5.11
C ALA A 45 -10.65 2.31 -3.71
N ALA A 46 -9.66 2.75 -2.93
CA ALA A 46 -9.47 2.34 -1.54
C ALA A 46 -10.61 2.85 -0.66
N ARG A 47 -11.01 4.12 -0.84
CA ARG A 47 -12.12 4.74 -0.11
C ARG A 47 -13.45 4.05 -0.39
N LEU A 48 -13.72 3.69 -1.64
CA LEU A 48 -14.93 2.94 -2.01
C LEU A 48 -15.02 1.54 -1.38
N ARG A 49 -13.89 1.02 -0.89
CA ARG A 49 -13.77 -0.29 -0.23
C ARG A 49 -13.51 -0.20 1.27
N ASP A 50 -13.63 1.01 1.86
CA ASP A 50 -13.34 1.27 3.27
C ASP A 50 -11.91 0.85 3.70
N ILE A 51 -10.94 0.90 2.78
CA ILE A 51 -9.54 0.61 3.07
C ILE A 51 -8.86 1.91 3.53
N PRO A 52 -8.33 1.97 4.77
CA PRO A 52 -7.63 3.15 5.27
C PRO A 52 -6.38 3.47 4.45
N VAL A 53 -6.23 4.74 4.04
CA VAL A 53 -5.02 5.25 3.37
C VAL A 53 -4.28 6.18 4.33
N ILE A 54 -3.00 5.91 4.58
CA ILE A 54 -2.15 6.68 5.49
C ILE A 54 -0.95 7.25 4.74
N PHE A 55 -0.66 8.53 4.96
CA PHE A 55 0.52 9.19 4.42
C PHE A 55 1.63 9.26 5.47
N GLU A 56 2.73 8.55 5.24
CA GLU A 56 3.84 8.47 6.21
C GLU A 56 5.15 8.98 5.60
N GLN A 57 6.01 9.57 6.43
CA GLN A 57 7.41 9.74 6.05
C GLN A 57 8.05 8.36 6.00
N ILE A 58 8.19 7.80 4.81
CA ILE A 58 8.86 6.52 4.59
C ILE A 58 10.35 6.70 4.91
N ARG A 59 10.72 6.33 6.15
CA ARG A 59 12.11 6.32 6.64
C ARG A 59 12.76 4.94 6.49
N ASP A 60 11.99 3.94 6.06
CA ASP A 60 12.46 2.56 5.93
C ASP A 60 13.51 2.42 4.81
N PRO A 61 14.73 1.96 5.12
CA PRO A 61 15.78 1.77 4.12
C PRO A 61 15.47 0.67 3.09
N ARG A 62 14.60 -0.31 3.38
CA ARG A 62 14.13 -1.31 2.41
C ARG A 62 13.32 -0.70 1.28
N LEU A 63 12.71 0.46 1.54
CA LEU A 63 11.99 1.28 0.56
C LEU A 63 12.89 2.32 -0.13
N ARG A 64 14.18 2.40 0.26
CA ARG A 64 15.20 3.23 -0.39
C ARG A 64 16.09 2.43 -1.34
N SER A 65 16.26 1.13 -1.12
CA SER A 65 17.19 0.27 -1.87
C SER A 65 16.68 -0.21 -3.23
N GLY A 66 15.56 0.32 -3.73
CA GLY A 66 15.10 0.01 -5.08
C GLY A 66 14.22 1.12 -5.60
N ASP A 67 14.61 1.69 -6.74
CA ASP A 67 13.82 2.60 -7.61
C ASP A 67 12.42 2.05 -7.96
N HIS A 68 12.07 0.83 -7.55
CA HIS A 68 10.92 0.08 -8.02
C HIS A 68 9.68 0.17 -7.11
N HIS A 69 9.80 0.66 -5.88
CA HIS A 69 8.69 0.59 -4.90
C HIS A 69 7.74 1.80 -4.93
N GLN A 70 8.09 2.86 -5.66
CA GLN A 70 7.33 4.11 -5.82
C GLN A 70 6.69 4.67 -4.53
N HIS A 71 7.20 4.32 -3.35
CA HIS A 71 6.68 4.77 -2.06
C HIS A 71 5.20 4.44 -1.80
N VAL A 72 4.70 3.30 -2.29
CA VAL A 72 3.33 2.82 -2.03
C VAL A 72 3.39 1.37 -1.54
N ARG A 73 2.69 1.05 -0.46
CA ARG A 73 2.52 -0.33 0.03
C ARG A 73 1.11 -0.59 0.56
N GLY A 74 0.64 -1.82 0.47
CA GLY A 74 -0.56 -2.33 1.13
C GLY A 74 -0.16 -3.34 2.20
N LEU A 75 -0.78 -3.30 3.36
CA LEU A 75 -0.65 -4.35 4.37
C LEU A 75 -1.83 -5.31 4.24
N VAL A 76 -1.53 -6.60 4.08
CA VAL A 76 -2.50 -7.68 4.03
C VAL A 76 -2.35 -8.59 5.26
N ARG A 77 -3.39 -9.39 5.54
CA ARG A 77 -3.21 -10.52 6.46
C ARG A 77 -2.20 -11.49 5.86
N PRO A 78 -1.34 -12.11 6.68
CA PRO A 78 -0.47 -13.18 6.19
C PRO A 78 -1.32 -14.33 5.68
N PHE A 79 -1.02 -14.80 4.47
CA PHE A 79 -1.66 -16.01 3.96
C PHE A 79 -1.16 -17.23 4.77
N ARG A 80 -2.06 -17.92 5.47
CA ARG A 80 -1.73 -19.18 6.14
C ARG A 80 -2.06 -20.36 5.23
N TYR A 81 -1.03 -21.07 4.77
CA TYR A 81 -1.21 -22.39 4.18
C TYR A 81 -1.70 -23.33 5.30
N THR A 82 -2.90 -23.91 5.12
CA THR A 82 -3.42 -24.97 5.99
C THR A 82 -3.58 -26.23 5.19
#